data_AF-T0YR97-F1
#
_entry.id   AF-T0YR97-F1
#
_cell.length_a   1.000
_cell.length_b   1.000
_cell.length_c   1.000
_cell.angle_alpha   90.00
_cell.angle_beta   90.00
_cell.angle_gamma   90.00
#
_symmetry.space_group_name_H-M   'P 1'
#
loop_
_entity.id
_entity.type
_entity.pdbx_description
1 polymer ?
#
loop_
_entity_poly.entity_id
_entity_poly.type
_entity_poly.pdbx_seq_one_letter_code
_entity_poly.pdbx_strand_id
1 'polypeptide(L)'
;SGAGFFGIMRRHILPNIAPLTLYLLSLAISGGVAAVAGLQFLGLAPLNLSTWGGMLNSVLGNFYYAVLAPWWVLPPAIALTMFIFAFIFASRGLDEVVNPRLRRR
;
A
#
# COMPACT_ATOMS: atom_id res chain seq x y z
N SER A 1 22.04 -19.37 -31.93
CA SER A 1 21.99 -18.26 -30.97
C SER A 1 21.13 -18.64 -29.77
N GLY A 2 21.76 -19.22 -28.75
CA GLY A 2 21.07 -19.64 -27.52
C GLY A 2 20.90 -18.45 -26.58
N ALA A 3 19.70 -17.88 -26.53
CA ALA A 3 19.36 -17.01 -25.41
C ALA A 3 19.29 -17.91 -24.17
N GLY A 4 20.24 -17.76 -23.24
CA GLY A 4 20.20 -18.51 -21.98
C GLY A 4 18.88 -18.30 -21.24
N PHE A 5 18.53 -19.22 -20.34
CA PHE A 5 17.28 -19.21 -19.57
C PHE A 5 16.86 -17.82 -19.07
N PHE A 6 17.82 -17.04 -18.56
CA PHE A 6 17.61 -15.66 -18.08
C PHE A 6 17.15 -14.68 -19.17
N GLY A 7 17.65 -14.84 -20.40
CA GLY A 7 17.27 -14.03 -21.56
C GLY A 7 15.85 -14.35 -22.05
N ILE A 8 15.44 -15.61 -22.02
CA ILE A 8 14.06 -16.02 -22.34
C ILE A 8 13.10 -15.48 -21.28
N MET A 9 13.46 -15.64 -20.00
CA MET A 9 12.65 -15.21 -18.87
C MET A 9 12.40 -13.69 -18.90
N ARG A 10 13.46 -12.87 -19.08
CA ARG A 10 13.33 -11.41 -19.16
C ARG A 10 12.61 -10.89 -20.42
N ARG A 11 12.79 -11.55 -21.57
CA ARG A 11 12.29 -11.03 -22.85
C ARG A 11 10.87 -11.50 -23.20
N HIS A 12 10.46 -12.68 -22.72
CA HIS A 12 9.20 -13.30 -23.11
C HIS A 12 8.25 -13.52 -21.93
N ILE A 13 8.77 -14.00 -20.79
CA ILE A 13 7.91 -14.35 -19.64
C ILE A 13 7.60 -13.11 -18.80
N LEU A 14 8.64 -12.39 -18.34
CA LEU A 14 8.50 -11.20 -17.50
C LEU A 14 7.53 -10.17 -18.06
N PRO A 15 7.68 -9.65 -19.30
CA PRO A 15 6.79 -8.61 -19.82
C PRO A 15 5.33 -9.09 -19.98
N ASN A 16 5.11 -10.40 -20.12
CA ASN A 16 3.77 -10.96 -20.26
C ASN A 16 3.05 -11.10 -18.91
N ILE A 17 3.76 -11.45 -17.84
CA ILE A 17 3.18 -11.60 -16.50
C ILE A 17 3.31 -10.34 -15.63
N ALA A 18 4.26 -9.45 -15.93
CA ALA A 18 4.56 -8.24 -15.16
C ALA A 18 3.34 -7.35 -14.92
N PRO A 19 2.45 -7.09 -15.90
CA PRO A 19 1.27 -6.26 -15.65
C PRO A 19 0.39 -6.87 -14.55
N LEU A 20 0.12 -8.17 -14.64
CA LEU A 20 -0.71 -8.89 -13.67
C LEU A 20 -0.06 -8.96 -12.29
N THR A 21 1.23 -9.26 -12.21
CA THR A 21 1.94 -9.30 -10.92
C THR A 21 2.04 -7.92 -10.28
N LEU A 22 2.27 -6.85 -11.06
CA LEU A 22 2.27 -5.48 -10.54
C LEU A 22 0.90 -5.07 -10.01
N TYR A 23 -0.17 -5.48 -10.69
CA TYR A 23 -1.54 -5.29 -10.20
C TYR A 23 -1.76 -5.96 -8.83
N LEU A 24 -1.47 -7.26 -8.73
CA LEU A 24 -1.66 -8.03 -7.49
C LEU A 24 -0.76 -7.51 -6.36
N LEU A 25 0.48 -7.14 -6.68
CA LEU A 25 1.41 -6.53 -5.73
C LEU A 25 0.86 -5.21 -5.17
N SER A 26 0.32 -4.35 -6.02
CA SER A 26 -0.26 -3.06 -5.60
C SER A 26 -1.45 -3.27 -4.66
N LEU A 27 -2.30 -4.25 -4.95
CA LEU A 27 -3.43 -4.65 -4.11
C LEU A 27 -2.94 -5.18 -2.75
N ALA A 28 -1.94 -6.05 -2.76
CA ALA A 28 -1.34 -6.63 -1.57
C ALA A 28 -0.67 -5.57 -0.68
N ILE A 29 0.06 -4.62 -1.27
CA ILE A 29 0.69 -3.51 -0.54
C ILE A 29 -0.38 -2.64 0.12
N SER A 30 -1.43 -2.26 -0.61
CA SER A 30 -2.54 -1.44 -0.08
C SER A 30 -3.18 -2.10 1.14
N GLY A 31 -3.58 -3.37 0.99
CA GLY A 31 -4.23 -4.12 2.06
C GLY A 31 -3.29 -4.39 3.24
N GLY A 32 -2.04 -4.75 2.95
CA GLY A 32 -1.02 -5.00 3.98
C GLY A 32 -0.71 -3.77 4.83
N VAL A 33 -0.53 -2.61 4.19
CA VAL A 33 -0.28 -1.35 4.90
C VAL A 33 -1.49 -0.95 5.75
N ALA A 34 -2.71 -1.09 5.23
CA ALA A 34 -3.92 -0.83 6.00
C ALA A 34 -4.04 -1.77 7.22
N ALA A 35 -3.74 -3.05 7.05
CA ALA A 35 -3.78 -4.03 8.13
C ALA A 35 -2.71 -3.74 9.20
N VAL A 36 -1.46 -3.51 8.81
CA VAL A 36 -0.36 -3.18 9.75
C VAL A 36 -0.65 -1.88 10.48
N ALA A 37 -1.08 -0.83 9.78
CA ALA A 37 -1.41 0.45 10.38
C ALA A 37 -2.59 0.31 11.37
N GLY A 38 -3.61 -0.48 11.03
CA GLY A 38 -4.73 -0.78 11.92
C GLY A 38 -4.31 -1.57 13.17
N LEU A 39 -3.43 -2.56 13.03
CA LEU A 39 -2.88 -3.29 14.17
C LEU A 39 -2.04 -2.39 15.07
N GLN A 40 -1.21 -1.53 14.50
CA GLN A 40 -0.40 -0.57 15.26
C GLN A 40 -1.28 0.46 15.96
N PHE A 41 -2.34 0.94 15.29
CA PHE A 41 -3.34 1.82 15.87
C PHE A 41 -4.00 1.21 17.11
N LEU A 42 -4.33 -0.08 17.07
CA LEU A 42 -4.89 -0.83 18.20
C LEU A 42 -3.85 -1.24 19.25
N GLY A 43 -2.55 -0.99 19.00
CA GLY A 43 -1.46 -1.42 19.88
C GLY A 43 -1.17 -2.93 19.83
N LEU A 44 -1.67 -3.64 18.81
CA LEU A 44 -1.50 -5.08 18.60
C LEU A 44 -0.29 -5.46 17.75
N ALA A 45 0.41 -4.46 17.19
CA ALA A 45 1.64 -4.63 16.44
C ALA A 45 2.78 -3.80 17.04
N PRO A 46 4.05 -4.17 16.78
CA PRO A 46 5.20 -3.46 17.32
C PRO A 46 5.19 -1.96 16.97
N LEU A 47 5.42 -1.13 18.00
CA LEU A 47 5.46 0.35 17.93
C LEU A 47 6.89 0.89 18.14
N ASN A 48 7.88 0.03 17.99
CA ASN A 48 9.31 0.31 18.12
C ASN A 48 9.87 1.23 17.01
N LEU A 49 9.12 1.40 15.92
CA LEU A 49 9.44 2.32 14.82
C LEU A 49 8.36 3.39 14.72
N SER A 50 8.74 4.61 14.32
CA SER A 50 7.80 5.70 14.09
C SER A 50 7.01 5.44 12.81
N THR A 51 5.85 4.83 12.94
CA THR A 51 4.91 4.57 11.84
C THR A 51 3.66 5.43 11.99
N TRP A 52 2.93 5.68 10.89
CA TRP A 52 1.69 6.46 10.97
C TRP A 52 0.62 5.81 11.85
N GLY A 53 0.51 4.48 11.85
CA GLY A 53 -0.39 3.75 12.75
C GLY A 53 0.01 3.89 14.23
N GLY A 54 1.31 3.84 14.52
CA GLY A 54 1.83 4.06 15.87
C GLY A 54 1.69 5.51 16.34
N MET A 55 1.84 6.48 15.44
CA MET A 55 1.57 7.90 15.74
C MET A 55 0.11 8.09 16.15
N LEU A 56 -0.84 7.49 15.44
CA LEU A 56 -2.25 7.56 15.80
C LEU A 56 -2.54 6.88 17.16
N ASN A 57 -1.94 5.72 17.43
CA ASN A 57 -2.02 5.07 18.74
C ASN A 57 -1.48 5.98 19.86
N SER A 58 -0.35 6.66 19.62
CA SER A 58 0.27 7.53 20.62
C SER A 58 -0.56 8.77 20.95
N VAL A 59 -1.28 9.35 19.98
CA VAL A 59 -2.11 10.54 20.22
C VAL A 59 -3.40 10.16 20.96
N LEU A 60 -4.03 9.04 20.61
CA LEU A 60 -5.28 8.60 21.24
C LEU A 60 -5.05 7.85 22.57
N GLY A 61 -3.94 7.14 22.69
CA GLY A 61 -3.58 6.37 23.88
C GLY A 61 -2.98 7.21 25.01
N ASN A 62 -2.47 8.41 24.70
CA ASN A 62 -1.92 9.32 25.70
C ASN A 62 -2.84 10.53 25.92
N PHE A 63 -3.47 10.58 27.10
CA PHE A 63 -4.42 11.64 27.46
C PHE A 63 -3.82 13.04 27.33
N TYR A 64 -2.52 13.19 27.57
CA TYR A 64 -1.81 14.46 27.41
C TYR A 64 -1.87 14.98 25.96
N TYR A 65 -1.51 14.15 24.98
CA TYR A 65 -1.55 14.55 23.57
C TYR A 65 -2.98 14.74 23.05
N ALA A 66 -3.91 13.92 23.53
CA ALA A 66 -5.33 14.04 23.19
C ALA A 66 -5.93 15.39 23.61
N VAL A 67 -5.52 15.93 24.76
CA VAL A 67 -6.06 17.19 25.30
C VAL A 67 -5.28 18.42 24.82
N LEU A 68 -3.95 18.34 24.78
CA LEU A 68 -3.12 19.52 24.47
C LEU A 68 -2.89 19.73 22.98
N ALA A 69 -2.97 18.68 22.16
CA ALA A 69 -2.66 18.79 20.74
C ALA A 69 -3.50 17.83 19.86
N PRO A 70 -4.85 17.86 19.94
CA PRO A 70 -5.72 16.94 19.22
C PRO A 70 -5.56 16.99 17.68
N TRP A 71 -5.06 18.10 17.14
CA TRP A 71 -4.77 18.26 15.72
C TRP A 71 -3.65 17.33 15.21
N TRP A 72 -2.81 16.76 16.09
CA TRP A 72 -1.76 15.81 15.69
C TRP A 72 -2.27 14.47 15.16
N VAL A 73 -3.57 14.20 15.26
CA VAL A 73 -4.21 13.06 14.58
C VAL A 73 -4.28 13.28 13.06
N LEU A 74 -4.41 14.53 12.60
CA LEU A 74 -4.67 14.82 11.19
C LEU A 74 -3.49 14.46 10.27
N PRO A 75 -2.22 14.82 10.56
CA PRO A 75 -1.11 14.51 9.66
C PRO A 75 -0.94 13.01 9.37
N PRO A 76 -0.87 12.10 10.37
CA PRO A 76 -0.73 10.67 10.08
C PRO A 76 -1.98 10.08 9.42
N ALA A 77 -3.18 10.56 9.76
CA ALA A 77 -4.42 10.12 9.12
C ALA A 77 -4.48 10.49 7.63
N ILE A 78 -4.12 11.74 7.29
CA ILE A 78 -4.10 12.21 5.90
C ILE A 78 -3.02 11.49 5.10
N ALA A 79 -1.81 11.35 5.66
CA ALA A 79 -0.71 10.65 4.99
C ALA A 79 -1.07 9.19 4.68
N LEU A 80 -1.63 8.47 5.65
CA LEU A 80 -2.06 7.08 5.47
C LEU A 80 -3.18 6.97 4.43
N THR A 81 -4.17 7.84 4.51
CA THR A 81 -5.31 7.86 3.57
C THR A 81 -4.85 8.14 2.15
N MET A 82 -4.00 9.15 1.95
CA MET A 82 -3.46 9.53 0.65
C MET A 82 -2.58 8.41 0.07
N PHE A 83 -1.77 7.75 0.91
CA PHE A 83 -0.96 6.60 0.50
C PHE A 83 -1.83 5.43 0.02
N ILE A 84 -2.83 5.04 0.82
CA ILE A 84 -3.75 3.96 0.45
C ILE A 84 -4.50 4.32 -0.84
N PHE A 85 -4.99 5.54 -0.97
CA PHE A 85 -5.65 5.99 -2.20
C PHE A 85 -4.73 5.96 -3.42
N ALA A 86 -3.47 6.36 -3.28
CA ALA A 86 -2.51 6.33 -4.39
C ALA A 86 -2.33 4.90 -4.92
N PHE A 87 -2.21 3.90 -4.04
CA PHE A 87 -2.09 2.52 -4.48
C PHE A 87 -3.41 1.93 -5.00
N ILE A 88 -4.56 2.30 -4.43
CA ILE A 88 -5.87 1.91 -4.96
C ILE A 88 -6.05 2.46 -6.39
N PHE A 89 -5.73 3.73 -6.63
CA PHE A 89 -5.82 4.30 -7.97
C PHE A 89 -4.79 3.69 -8.93
N ALA A 90 -3.56 3.45 -8.46
CA ALA A 90 -2.55 2.76 -9.25
C ALA A 90 -2.98 1.34 -9.63
N SER A 91 -3.58 0.58 -8.71
CA SER A 91 -4.07 -0.77 -9.00
C SER A 91 -5.24 -0.73 -9.98
N ARG A 92 -6.15 0.25 -9.89
CA ARG A 92 -7.25 0.44 -10.85
C ARG A 92 -6.74 0.78 -12.25
N GLY A 93 -5.76 1.68 -12.35
CA GLY A 93 -5.14 2.03 -13.63
C GLY A 93 -4.38 0.85 -14.23
N LEU A 94 -3.70 0.05 -13.40
CA LEU A 94 -3.09 -1.20 -13.83
C LEU A 94 -4.14 -2.20 -14.32
N ASP A 95 -5.27 -2.36 -13.60
CA ASP A 95 -6.38 -3.22 -14.00
C ASP A 95 -6.87 -2.90 -15.41
N GLU A 96 -6.97 -1.62 -15.75
CA GLU A 96 -7.40 -1.17 -17.08
C GLU A 96 -6.38 -1.50 -18.18
N VAL A 97 -5.09 -1.42 -17.86
CA VAL A 97 -4.00 -1.82 -18.78
C VAL A 97 -3.91 -3.34 -18.92
N VAL A 98 -4.09 -4.09 -17.83
CA VAL A 98 -4.00 -5.56 -17.79
C VAL A 98 -5.22 -6.22 -18.43
N ASN A 99 -6.40 -5.63 -18.29
CA ASN A 99 -7.67 -6.21 -18.74
C ASN A 99 -8.23 -5.46 -19.97
N PRO A 100 -7.73 -5.75 -21.19
CA PRO A 100 -8.18 -5.09 -22.42
C PRO A 100 -9.66 -5.37 -22.76
N ARG A 101 -10.33 -6.27 -22.04
CA ARG A 101 -11.76 -6.58 -22.20
C ARG A 101 -12.68 -5.51 -21.62
N LEU A 102 -12.21 -4.66 -20.71
CA LEU A 102 -13.01 -3.57 -20.13
C LEU A 102 -13.12 -2.34 -21.04
N ARG A 103 -12.20 -2.20 -22.01
CA ARG A 103 -12.12 -1.08 -22.97
C ARG A 103 -13.16 -1.15 -24.11
N ARG A 104 -14.06 -2.13 -24.09
CA ARG A 104 -15.04 -2.38 -25.16
C ARG A 104 -16.49 -2.27 -24.65
N ARG A 105 -16.82 -1.15 -24.00
CA ARG A 105 -18.19 -0.62 -23.92
C ARG A 105 -18.15 0.89 -23.91
#